data_AF-A0A9X1BQN7-F1
#
_entry.id   AF-A0A9X1BQN7-F1
#
_cell.length_a   1.000
_cell.length_b   1.000
_cell.length_c   1.000
_cell.angle_alpha   90.00
_cell.angle_beta   90.00
_cell.angle_gamma   90.00
#
_symmetry.space_group_name_H-M   'P 1'
#
loop_
_entity.id
_entity.type
_entity.pdbx_description
1 polymer ?
#
loop_
_entity_poly.entity_id
_entity_poly.type
_entity_poly.pdbx_seq_one_letter_code
_entity_poly.pdbx_strand_id
1 'polypeptide(L)'
;MPEGPALQAALQGLWCNSEDGGRSCWAHDRFTPDGRLRMCGRTPDSRQAFDGLGQVEMAGRRMCYRVLRAEGAFWLPPGARYCTEIVELGPRHHRYRDLDGGGVFTLHRLPDTAPDCPAP
;
A
#
# COMPACT_ATOMS: atom_id res chain seq x y z
N MET A 1 5.60 7.15 -19.08
CA MET A 1 5.05 6.76 -17.76
C MET A 1 3.58 6.45 -17.96
N PRO A 2 3.07 5.30 -17.48
CA PRO A 2 1.65 4.98 -17.60
C PRO A 2 0.79 5.93 -16.76
N GLU A 3 -0.46 6.16 -17.19
CA GLU A 3 -1.43 7.03 -16.50
C GLU A 3 -2.74 6.27 -16.25
N GLY A 4 -3.45 6.65 -15.17
CA GLY A 4 -4.81 6.17 -14.89
C GLY A 4 -4.92 4.64 -14.87
N PRO A 5 -5.72 4.01 -15.76
CA PRO A 5 -5.92 2.56 -15.78
C PRO A 5 -4.63 1.73 -15.96
N ALA A 6 -3.68 2.21 -16.76
CA ALA A 6 -2.41 1.51 -16.95
C ALA A 6 -1.54 1.55 -15.68
N LEU A 7 -1.62 2.65 -14.93
CA LEU A 7 -0.95 2.81 -13.65
C LEU A 7 -1.61 1.92 -12.58
N GLN A 8 -2.93 1.86 -12.56
CA GLN A 8 -3.69 0.96 -11.70
C GLN A 8 -3.35 -0.51 -11.97
N ALA A 9 -3.27 -0.91 -13.24
CA ALA A 9 -2.87 -2.26 -13.63
C ALA A 9 -1.44 -2.58 -13.18
N ALA A 10 -0.51 -1.64 -13.31
CA ALA A 10 0.88 -1.82 -12.89
C ALA A 10 1.05 -1.91 -11.35
N LEU A 11 0.12 -1.34 -10.57
CA LEU A 11 0.09 -1.47 -9.11
C LEU A 11 -0.39 -2.83 -8.63
N GLN A 12 -1.12 -3.59 -9.45
CA GLN A 12 -1.70 -4.87 -9.03
C GLN A 12 -0.63 -5.84 -8.53
N GLY A 13 -0.95 -6.54 -7.44
CA GLY A 13 -0.06 -7.51 -6.80
C GLY A 13 0.32 -7.10 -5.37
N LEU A 14 1.33 -7.78 -4.84
CA LEU A 14 1.79 -7.63 -3.47
C LEU A 14 3.04 -6.75 -3.39
N TRP A 15 3.03 -5.82 -2.43
CA TRP A 15 4.11 -4.91 -2.15
C TRP A 15 4.50 -4.98 -0.68
N CYS A 16 5.79 -4.81 -0.42
CA CYS A 16 6.41 -4.90 0.89
C CYS A 16 6.92 -3.54 1.32
N ASN A 17 6.47 -3.10 2.50
CA ASN A 17 7.07 -2.00 3.24
C ASN A 17 8.30 -2.55 3.99
N SER A 18 9.46 -1.96 3.73
CA SER A 18 10.75 -2.44 4.22
C SER A 18 11.71 -1.28 4.46
N GLU A 19 12.52 -1.41 5.51
CA GLU A 19 13.64 -0.49 5.79
C GLU A 19 14.99 -1.02 5.26
N ASP A 20 15.07 -2.31 4.92
CA ASP A 20 16.30 -3.00 4.51
C ASP A 20 16.30 -3.38 3.01
N GLY A 21 15.47 -2.71 2.21
CA GLY A 21 15.40 -2.89 0.76
C GLY A 21 14.62 -4.12 0.31
N GLY A 22 13.69 -4.60 1.13
CA GLY A 22 12.82 -5.73 0.84
C GLY A 22 13.33 -7.08 1.33
N ARG A 23 14.35 -7.12 2.20
CA ARG A 23 14.82 -8.37 2.82
C ARG A 23 13.91 -8.81 3.95
N SER A 24 13.39 -7.84 4.71
CA SER A 24 12.34 -8.02 5.70
C SER A 24 11.19 -7.05 5.45
N CYS A 25 9.97 -7.53 5.66
CA CYS A 25 8.74 -6.78 5.43
C CYS A 25 8.02 -6.60 6.77
N TRP A 26 7.89 -5.36 7.21
CA TRP A 26 7.12 -5.05 8.42
C TRP A 26 5.63 -4.87 8.09
N ALA A 27 5.30 -4.52 6.84
CA ALA A 27 3.93 -4.52 6.33
C ALA A 27 3.85 -4.89 4.85
N HIS A 28 2.67 -5.32 4.44
CA HIS A 28 2.33 -5.69 3.08
C HIS A 28 1.11 -4.92 2.59
N ASP A 29 1.18 -4.49 1.33
CA ASP A 29 0.12 -3.80 0.61
C ASP A 29 -0.25 -4.62 -0.62
N ARG A 30 -1.46 -5.18 -0.66
CA ARG A 30 -1.99 -5.87 -1.84
C ARG A 30 -2.98 -4.98 -2.58
N PHE A 31 -2.69 -4.71 -3.85
CA PHE A 31 -3.63 -4.11 -4.79
C PHE A 31 -4.28 -5.20 -5.62
N THR A 32 -5.61 -5.29 -5.56
CA THR A 32 -6.39 -6.30 -6.28
C THR A 32 -7.01 -5.73 -7.56
N PRO A 33 -7.36 -6.58 -8.54
CA PRO A 33 -7.92 -6.13 -9.82
C PRO A 33 -9.26 -5.39 -9.71
N ASP A 34 -10.03 -5.63 -8.65
CA ASP A 34 -11.28 -4.92 -8.33
C ASP A 34 -11.05 -3.52 -7.72
N GLY A 35 -9.80 -3.06 -7.67
CA GLY A 35 -9.43 -1.75 -7.16
C GLY A 35 -9.41 -1.66 -5.64
N ARG A 36 -9.37 -2.79 -4.93
CA ARG A 36 -9.16 -2.77 -3.47
C ARG A 36 -7.68 -2.76 -3.13
N LEU A 37 -7.39 -2.19 -1.97
CA LEU A 37 -6.09 -2.20 -1.33
C LEU A 37 -6.26 -2.84 0.04
N ARG A 38 -5.56 -3.95 0.30
CA ARG A 38 -5.43 -4.53 1.63
C ARG A 38 -4.06 -4.18 2.18
N MET A 39 -4.02 -3.64 3.39
CA MET A 39 -2.78 -3.30 4.08
C MET A 39 -2.73 -4.07 5.39
N CYS A 40 -1.62 -4.71 5.69
CA CYS A 40 -1.50 -5.51 6.91
C CYS A 40 -0.05 -5.59 7.35
N GLY A 41 0.17 -5.68 8.65
CA GLY A 41 1.53 -5.75 9.17
C GLY A 41 1.62 -5.52 10.65
N ARG A 42 2.84 -5.29 11.11
CA ARG A 42 3.17 -4.87 12.46
C ARG A 42 4.18 -3.74 12.32
N THR A 43 3.82 -2.54 12.79
CA THR A 43 4.77 -1.43 12.79
C THR A 43 5.97 -1.79 13.67
N PRO A 44 7.21 -1.42 13.31
CA PRO A 44 8.40 -1.73 14.11
C PRO A 44 8.28 -1.30 15.59
N ASP A 45 7.61 -0.17 15.82
CA ASP A 45 7.46 0.44 17.16
C ASP A 45 6.33 -0.15 18.01
N SER A 46 5.44 -0.96 17.42
CA SER A 46 4.28 -1.54 18.13
C SER A 46 4.15 -3.03 17.87
N ARG A 47 4.00 -3.80 18.95
CA ARG A 47 3.72 -5.24 18.85
C ARG A 47 2.32 -5.54 18.32
N GLN A 48 1.43 -4.55 18.23
CA GLN A 48 0.07 -4.74 17.72
C GLN A 48 0.09 -4.86 16.20
N ALA A 49 -0.56 -5.91 15.70
CA ALA A 49 -0.85 -6.02 14.28
C ALA A 49 -1.90 -4.99 13.86
N PHE A 50 -1.86 -4.63 12.58
CA PHE A 50 -2.90 -3.87 11.92
C PHE A 50 -3.38 -4.60 10.68
N ASP A 51 -4.65 -4.42 10.35
CA ASP A 51 -5.23 -4.83 9.08
C ASP A 51 -6.20 -3.73 8.61
N GLY A 52 -6.05 -3.32 7.36
CA GLY A 52 -6.85 -2.31 6.70
C GLY A 52 -7.31 -2.79 5.34
N LEU A 53 -8.51 -2.41 4.95
CA LEU A 53 -9.04 -2.58 3.60
C LEU A 53 -9.52 -1.23 3.10
N GLY A 54 -9.12 -0.85 1.89
CA GLY A 54 -9.53 0.37 1.24
C GLY A 54 -9.98 0.18 -0.21
N GLN A 55 -10.77 1.14 -0.71
CA GLN A 55 -11.10 1.26 -2.12
C GLN A 55 -10.19 2.31 -2.75
N VAL A 56 -9.45 1.94 -3.79
CA VAL A 56 -8.52 2.82 -4.51
C VAL A 56 -9.24 3.54 -5.65
N GLU A 57 -8.95 4.84 -5.76
CA GLU A 57 -9.34 5.72 -6.86
C GLU A 57 -8.07 6.37 -7.44
N MET A 58 -7.93 6.31 -8.76
CA MET A 58 -6.79 6.87 -9.49
C MET A 58 -7.22 8.08 -10.34
N ALA A 59 -6.45 9.16 -10.27
CA ALA A 59 -6.59 10.32 -11.16
C ALA A 59 -5.19 10.75 -11.64
N GLY A 60 -4.82 10.32 -12.85
CA GLY A 60 -3.45 10.49 -13.35
C GLY A 60 -2.45 9.73 -12.48
N ARG A 61 -1.58 10.45 -11.77
CA ARG A 61 -0.61 9.90 -10.80
C ARG A 61 -1.08 9.97 -9.35
N ARG A 62 -2.19 10.67 -9.09
CA ARG A 62 -2.77 10.74 -7.75
C ARG A 62 -3.52 9.46 -7.48
N MET A 63 -3.15 8.79 -6.40
CA MET A 63 -3.83 7.64 -5.85
C MET A 63 -4.48 8.06 -4.55
N CYS A 64 -5.78 7.85 -4.39
CA CYS A 64 -6.43 7.98 -3.10
C CYS A 64 -7.05 6.64 -2.73
N TYR A 65 -7.03 6.28 -1.46
CA TYR A 65 -7.88 5.20 -0.95
C TYR A 65 -8.85 5.72 0.09
N ARG A 66 -10.07 5.18 0.05
CA ARG A 66 -11.05 5.32 1.12
C ARG A 66 -11.02 4.07 1.98
N VAL A 67 -10.84 4.21 3.29
CA VAL A 67 -10.82 3.09 4.23
C VAL A 67 -12.22 2.49 4.32
N LEU A 68 -12.34 1.19 4.03
CA LEU A 68 -13.57 0.40 4.15
C LEU A 68 -13.62 -0.35 5.48
N ARG A 69 -12.48 -0.90 5.93
CA ARG A 69 -12.33 -1.62 7.20
C ARG A 69 -10.97 -1.30 7.79
N ALA A 70 -10.91 -1.20 9.11
CA ALA A 70 -9.70 -0.99 9.89
C ALA A 70 -9.78 -1.83 11.17
N GLU A 71 -8.72 -2.56 11.48
CA GLU A 71 -8.61 -3.43 12.65
C GLU A 71 -7.23 -3.29 13.30
N GLY A 72 -7.17 -3.52 14.61
CA GLY A 72 -5.94 -3.42 15.39
C GLY A 72 -5.42 -1.98 15.45
N ALA A 73 -4.10 -1.82 15.32
CA ALA A 73 -3.43 -0.53 15.42
C ALA A 73 -3.41 0.27 14.10
N PHE A 74 -4.43 0.11 13.25
CA PHE A 74 -4.50 0.83 11.98
C PHE A 74 -4.74 2.34 12.18
N TRP A 75 -3.97 3.19 11.50
CA TRP A 75 -3.87 4.63 11.79
C TRP A 75 -5.03 5.49 11.24
N LEU A 76 -5.91 4.92 10.42
CA LEU A 76 -7.05 5.64 9.83
C LEU A 76 -8.39 4.94 10.17
N PRO A 77 -9.43 5.68 10.58
CA PRO A 77 -10.74 5.08 10.81
C PRO A 77 -11.45 4.72 9.49
N PRO A 78 -12.40 3.77 9.50
CA PRO A 78 -13.27 3.51 8.35
C PRO A 78 -13.99 4.79 7.89
N GLY A 79 -14.07 4.99 6.57
CA GLY A 79 -14.62 6.19 5.94
C GLY A 79 -13.57 7.30 5.70
N ALA A 80 -12.42 7.26 6.36
CA ALA A 80 -11.33 8.19 6.10
C ALA A 80 -10.80 8.06 4.66
N ARG A 81 -10.29 9.16 4.12
CA ARG A 81 -9.65 9.21 2.81
C ARG A 81 -8.20 9.62 2.98
N TYR A 82 -7.30 8.90 2.34
CA TYR A 82 -5.87 9.19 2.30
C TYR A 82 -5.40 9.24 0.86
N CYS A 83 -4.59 10.24 0.52
CA CYS A 83 -4.15 10.47 -0.85
C CYS A 83 -2.63 10.56 -0.95
N THR A 84 -2.10 9.88 -1.96
CA THR A 84 -0.69 9.87 -2.32
C THR A 84 -0.51 10.23 -3.78
N GLU A 85 0.70 10.64 -4.13
CA GLU A 85 1.14 10.83 -5.51
C GLU A 85 2.20 9.79 -5.85
N ILE A 86 1.98 9.05 -6.93
CA ILE A 86 2.94 8.07 -7.43
C ILE A 86 4.06 8.82 -8.14
N VAL A 87 5.25 8.79 -7.52
CA VAL A 87 6.46 9.43 -8.03
C VAL A 87 7.11 8.53 -9.07
N GLU A 88 7.23 7.24 -8.76
CA GLU A 88 7.84 6.24 -9.61
C GLU A 88 7.16 4.88 -9.42
N LEU A 89 6.88 4.18 -10.52
CA LEU A 89 6.38 2.81 -10.49
C LEU A 89 7.15 1.98 -11.50
N GLY A 90 7.92 1.02 -10.98
CA GLY A 90 8.67 0.05 -11.76
C GLY A 90 8.22 -1.38 -11.47
N PRO A 91 8.82 -2.38 -12.16
CA PRO A 91 8.46 -3.78 -11.96
C PRO A 91 8.84 -4.31 -10.56
N ARG A 92 9.79 -3.66 -9.88
CA ARG A 92 10.34 -4.10 -8.58
C ARG A 92 10.11 -3.13 -7.43
N HIS A 93 9.71 -1.89 -7.74
CA HIS A 93 9.58 -0.84 -6.73
C HIS A 93 8.43 0.10 -7.07
N HIS A 94 7.72 0.53 -6.03
CA HIS A 94 6.65 1.52 -6.09
C HIS A 94 6.99 2.63 -5.10
N ARG A 95 7.28 3.83 -5.60
CA ARG A 95 7.59 5.00 -4.80
C ARG A 95 6.48 6.03 -4.88
N TYR A 96 5.96 6.42 -3.73
CA TYR A 96 4.89 7.41 -3.61
C TYR A 96 5.20 8.46 -2.57
N ARG A 97 4.57 9.62 -2.73
CA ARG A 97 4.61 10.73 -1.78
C ARG A 97 3.26 10.87 -1.11
N ASP A 98 3.25 10.92 0.21
CA ASP A 98 2.10 11.33 1.00
C ASP A 98 1.77 12.80 0.72
N LEU A 99 0.53 13.08 0.32
CA LEU A 99 0.09 14.46 0.06
C LEU A 99 -0.26 15.23 1.32
N ASP A 100 -0.59 14.54 2.42
CA ASP A 100 -0.94 15.16 3.69
C ASP A 100 0.30 15.43 4.53
N GLY A 101 1.16 14.41 4.70
CA GLY A 101 2.39 14.51 5.51
C GLY A 101 3.64 14.92 4.73
N GLY A 102 3.62 14.86 3.40
CA GLY A 102 4.77 15.18 2.53
C GLY A 102 5.87 14.10 2.49
N GLY A 103 5.77 13.05 3.31
CA GLY A 103 6.71 11.94 3.38
C GLY A 103 6.78 11.15 2.07
N VAL A 104 7.96 10.59 1.77
CA VAL A 104 8.17 9.78 0.56
C VAL A 104 8.53 8.36 0.97
N PHE A 105 7.77 7.40 0.46
CA PHE A 105 7.87 6.00 0.82
C PHE A 105 8.17 5.16 -0.41
N THR A 106 8.90 4.07 -0.21
CA THR A 106 9.24 3.11 -1.28
C THR A 106 8.81 1.72 -0.83
N LEU A 107 8.02 1.07 -1.67
CA LEU A 107 7.60 -0.31 -1.51
C LEU A 107 8.35 -1.21 -2.50
N HIS A 108 8.60 -2.45 -2.10
CA HIS A 108 9.26 -3.45 -2.91
C HIS A 108 8.25 -4.49 -3.40
N ARG A 109 8.28 -4.83 -4.69
CA ARG A 109 7.40 -5.84 -5.27
C ARG A 109 7.74 -7.21 -4.69
N LEU A 110 6.74 -7.93 -4.20
CA LEU A 110 6.86 -9.33 -3.82
C LEU A 110 6.31 -10.25 -4.92
N PRO A 111 6.80 -11.50 -5.02
CA PRO A 111 6.20 -12.49 -5.90
C PRO A 111 4.78 -12.83 -5.42
N ASP A 112 3.89 -13.21 -6.34
CA ASP A 112 2.48 -13.52 -6.00
C ASP A 112 2.34 -14.73 -5.06
N THR A 113 3.37 -15.57 -4.96
CA THR A 113 3.45 -16.71 -4.04
C THR A 113 3.87 -16.33 -2.62
N ALA A 114 4.26 -15.08 -2.38
CA ALA A 114 4.63 -14.62 -1.05
C ALA A 114 3.40 -14.61 -0.13
N PRO A 115 3.59 -14.90 1.17
CA PRO A 115 2.51 -14.85 2.15
C PRO A 115 1.94 -13.44 2.22
N ASP A 116 0.62 -13.35 2.10
CA ASP A 116 -0.08 -12.11 1.84
C ASP A 116 -0.03 -11.14 3.03
N CYS A 117 -0.46 -11.63 4.19
CA CYS A 117 -0.39 -10.97 5.47
C CYS A 117 0.12 -12.01 6.47
N PRO A 118 1.13 -11.69 7.30
CA PRO A 118 1.40 -12.53 8.46
C PRO A 118 0.11 -12.59 9.30
N ALA A 119 -0.29 -13.79 9.69
CA ALA A 119 -1.43 -13.96 10.58
C ALA A 119 -1.21 -13.12 11.88
N PRO A 120 -2.29 -12.55 12.45
CA PRO A 120 -2.21 -11.86 13.74
C PRO A 120 -1.61 -12.75 14.82
#